data_AF-A0AAW5N1B2-F1
#
_entry.id   AF-A0AAW5N1B2-F1
#
_cell.length_a   1.000
_cell.length_b   1.000
_cell.length_c   1.000
_cell.angle_alpha   90.00
_cell.angle_beta   90.00
_cell.angle_gamma   90.00
#
_symmetry.space_group_name_H-M   'P 1'
#
loop_
_entity.id
_entity.type
_entity.pdbx_description
1 polymer ?
#
loop_
_entity_poly.entity_id
_entity_poly.type
_entity_poly.pdbx_seq_one_letter_code
_entity_poly.pdbx_strand_id
1 'polypeptide(L)'
;VSVISLISLVIWESTSENPILDLSLFKSRNFTIGIVSITCAYLFYSGAIVLMPQLLQETMGYNAIWAGLAYAPIGIMPLLISPLIG
;
A
#
# COMPACT_ATOMS: atom_id res chain seq x y z
N VAL A 1 -2.64 -9.95 -16.28
CA VAL A 1 -3.48 -10.87 -15.45
C VAL A 1 -4.34 -10.09 -14.45
N SER A 2 -3.76 -9.17 -13.66
CA SER A 2 -4.47 -8.45 -12.59
C SER A 2 -5.72 -7.67 -13.04
N VAL A 3 -5.70 -7.01 -14.20
CA VAL A 3 -6.87 -6.27 -14.71
C VAL A 3 -8.02 -7.23 -15.04
N ILE A 4 -7.71 -8.36 -15.67
CA ILE A 4 -8.71 -9.37 -16.07
C ILE A 4 -9.33 -10.00 -14.82
N SER A 5 -8.53 -10.37 -13.83
CA SER A 5 -9.04 -10.95 -12.58
C SER A 5 -9.93 -9.97 -11.80
N LEU A 6 -9.60 -8.68 -11.80
CA LEU A 6 -10.37 -7.65 -11.10
C LEU A 6 -11.73 -7.42 -11.78
N ILE A 7 -11.76 -7.37 -13.11
CA ILE A 7 -13.02 -7.30 -13.88
C ILE A 7 -13.88 -8.55 -13.63
N SER A 8 -13.29 -9.75 -13.70
CA SER A 8 -14.00 -10.99 -13.43
C SER A 8 -14.57 -11.04 -12.01
N LEU A 9 -13.82 -10.55 -11.01
CA LEU A 9 -14.27 -10.47 -9.61
C LEU A 9 -15.47 -9.52 -9.47
N VAL A 10 -15.42 -8.34 -10.09
CA VAL A 10 -16.54 -7.37 -10.01
C VAL A 10 -17.82 -7.94 -10.63
N ILE A 11 -17.70 -8.62 -11.78
CA ILE A 11 -18.85 -9.27 -12.44
C ILE A 11 -19.40 -10.41 -11.58
N TRP A 12 -18.51 -11.24 -11.03
CA TRP A 12 -18.88 -12.39 -10.20
C TRP A 12 -19.55 -11.97 -8.89
N GLU A 13 -18.97 -11.03 -8.14
CA GLU A 13 -19.55 -10.52 -6.89
C GLU A 13 -20.87 -9.77 -7.13
N SER A 14 -21.01 -9.03 -8.25
CA SER A 14 -22.27 -8.35 -8.57
C SER A 14 -23.42 -9.31 -8.93
N THR A 15 -23.09 -10.54 -9.35
CA THR A 15 -24.08 -11.55 -9.77
C THR A 15 -24.28 -12.64 -8.71
N SER A 16 -23.44 -12.69 -7.67
CA SER A 16 -23.51 -13.69 -6.60
C SER A 16 -24.70 -13.45 -5.68
N GLU A 17 -25.39 -14.52 -5.29
CA GLU A 17 -26.51 -14.48 -4.34
C GLU A 17 -26.04 -14.22 -2.90
N ASN A 18 -24.78 -14.56 -2.59
CA ASN A 18 -24.12 -14.25 -1.32
C ASN A 18 -22.76 -13.59 -1.61
N PRO A 19 -22.72 -12.26 -1.82
CA PRO A 19 -21.49 -11.55 -2.08
C PRO A 19 -20.60 -11.51 -0.84
N ILE A 20 -19.31 -11.81 -1.03
CA ILE A 20 -18.29 -11.68 0.04
C ILE A 20 -17.86 -10.21 0.14
N LEU A 21 -17.87 -9.50 -0.99
CA LEU A 21 -17.54 -8.08 -1.07
C LEU A 21 -18.80 -7.26 -1.35
N ASP A 22 -19.19 -6.42 -0.40
CA ASP A 22 -20.29 -5.48 -0.61
C ASP A 22 -19.84 -4.29 -1.48
N LEU A 23 -20.03 -4.44 -2.79
CA LEU A 23 -19.72 -3.39 -3.77
C LEU A 23 -20.60 -2.14 -3.62
N SER A 24 -21.70 -2.20 -2.87
CA SER A 24 -22.56 -1.04 -2.62
C SER A 24 -21.84 0.03 -1.78
N LEU A 25 -20.83 -0.35 -1.00
CA LEU A 25 -20.01 0.57 -0.21
C LEU A 25 -19.30 1.60 -1.09
N PHE A 26 -18.90 1.24 -2.32
CA PHE A 26 -18.30 2.16 -3.29
C PHE A 26 -19.26 3.25 -3.80
N LYS A 27 -20.57 3.13 -3.55
CA LYS A 27 -21.52 4.23 -3.81
C LYS A 27 -21.35 5.37 -2.79
N SER A 28 -20.83 5.08 -1.59
CA SER A 28 -20.54 6.10 -0.60
C SER A 28 -19.28 6.88 -0.98
N ARG A 29 -19.41 8.19 -1.15
CA ARG A 29 -18.28 9.07 -1.50
C ARG A 29 -17.15 8.98 -0.47
N ASN A 30 -17.48 8.87 0.81
CA ASN A 30 -16.46 8.78 1.87
C ASN A 30 -15.66 7.48 1.78
N PHE A 31 -16.32 6.36 1.48
CA PHE A 31 -15.67 5.07 1.32
C PHE A 31 -14.75 5.06 0.10
N THR A 32 -15.25 5.52 -1.05
CA THR A 32 -14.47 5.59 -2.28
C THR A 32 -13.28 6.54 -2.17
N ILE A 33 -13.46 7.72 -1.56
CA ILE A 33 -12.33 8.64 -1.30
C ILE A 33 -11.33 8.00 -0.35
N GLY A 34 -11.78 7.31 0.70
CA GLY A 34 -10.91 6.60 1.64
C GLY A 34 -10.06 5.54 0.94
N ILE A 35 -10.68 4.71 0.11
CA ILE A 35 -9.98 3.68 -0.67
C ILE A 35 -9.03 4.31 -1.68
N VAL A 36 -9.46 5.30 -2.46
CA VAL A 36 -8.57 5.96 -3.43
C VAL A 36 -7.37 6.60 -2.71
N SER A 37 -7.61 7.22 -1.55
CA SER A 37 -6.55 7.84 -0.75
C SER A 37 -5.54 6.82 -0.25
N ILE A 38 -6.00 5.69 0.32
CA ILE A 38 -5.09 4.66 0.83
C ILE A 38 -4.36 3.97 -0.33
N THR A 39 -5.02 3.70 -1.45
CA THR A 39 -4.38 3.14 -2.64
C THR A 39 -3.29 4.08 -3.17
N CYS A 40 -3.58 5.38 -3.31
CA CYS A 40 -2.58 6.38 -3.70
C CYS A 40 -1.42 6.43 -2.71
N ALA A 41 -1.69 6.45 -1.41
CA ALA A 41 -0.66 6.45 -0.38
C ALA A 41 0.26 5.23 -0.50
N TYR A 42 -0.29 4.03 -0.70
CA TYR A 42 0.49 2.81 -0.89
C TYR A 42 1.27 2.79 -2.20
N LEU A 43 0.72 3.35 -3.29
CA LEU A 43 1.45 3.51 -4.55
C LEU A 43 2.69 4.38 -4.36
N PHE A 44 2.56 5.56 -3.75
CA PHE A 44 3.70 6.43 -3.47
C PHE A 44 4.68 5.78 -2.49
N TYR A 45 4.17 5.14 -1.43
CA TYR A 45 4.99 4.43 -0.46
C TYR A 45 5.85 3.35 -1.11
N SER A 46 5.28 2.57 -2.06
CA SER A 46 6.01 1.52 -2.78
C SER A 46 7.19 2.05 -3.59
N GLY A 47 7.10 3.27 -4.14
CA GLY A 47 8.22 3.92 -4.81
C GLY A 47 9.23 4.50 -3.83
N ALA A 48 8.73 5.19 -2.80
CA ALA A 48 9.55 5.82 -1.78
C ALA A 48 10.47 4.83 -1.05
N ILE A 49 10.01 3.58 -0.85
CA ILE A 49 10.79 2.52 -0.19
C ILE A 49 12.10 2.19 -0.89
N VAL A 50 12.17 2.40 -2.22
CA VAL A 50 13.38 2.19 -3.02
C VAL A 50 14.09 3.51 -3.30
N LEU A 51 13.34 4.57 -3.61
CA LEU A 51 13.91 5.86 -3.99
C LEU A 51 14.67 6.54 -2.86
N MET A 52 14.23 6.42 -1.61
CA MET A 52 14.91 7.02 -0.46
C MET A 52 16.31 6.44 -0.21
N PRO A 53 16.51 5.12 -0.08
CA PRO A 53 17.85 4.57 0.06
C PRO A 53 18.70 4.81 -1.20
N GLN A 54 18.10 4.86 -2.39
CA GLN A 54 18.83 5.22 -3.61
C GLN A 54 19.34 6.66 -3.56
N LEU A 55 18.51 7.62 -3.12
CA LEU A 55 18.87 9.02 -2.95
C LEU A 55 20.04 9.16 -1.97
N LEU A 56 19.97 8.49 -0.82
CA LEU A 56 21.05 8.50 0.19
C LEU A 56 22.37 7.97 -0.39
N GLN A 57 22.31 6.92 -1.22
CA GLN A 57 23.49 6.32 -1.84
C GLN A 57 24.07 7.21 -2.95
N GLU A 58 23.24 7.63 -3.91
CA GLU A 58 23.71 8.35 -5.10
C GLU A 58 24.04 9.82 -4.85
N THR A 59 23.23 10.52 -4.04
CA THR A 59 23.40 11.97 -3.85
C THR A 59 24.14 12.34 -2.57
N MET A 60 23.94 11.56 -1.49
CA MET A 60 24.61 11.82 -0.21
C MET A 60 25.88 10.99 -0.01
N GLY A 61 26.20 10.09 -0.96
CA GLY A 61 27.41 9.28 -0.94
C GLY A 61 27.45 8.22 0.16
N TYR A 62 26.29 7.84 0.71
CA TYR A 62 26.24 6.83 1.77
C TYR A 62 26.54 5.45 1.18
N ASN A 63 27.33 4.64 1.88
CA ASN A 63 27.44 3.22 1.54
C ASN A 63 26.09 2.52 1.81
N ALA A 64 25.81 1.43 1.08
CA ALA A 64 24.55 0.68 1.14
C ALA A 64 24.11 0.31 2.57
N ILE A 65 25.07 -0.03 3.44
CA ILE A 65 24.80 -0.34 4.85
C ILE A 65 24.26 0.88 5.60
N TRP A 66 24.85 2.05 5.42
CA TRP A 66 24.43 3.29 6.10
C TRP A 66 23.10 3.81 5.58
N ALA A 67 22.89 3.76 4.27
CA ALA A 67 21.59 4.12 3.68
C ALA A 67 20.48 3.15 4.15
N GLY A 68 20.77 1.86 4.19
CA GLY A 68 19.87 0.84 4.73
C GLY A 68 19.57 1.07 6.21
N LEU A 69 20.58 1.35 7.04
CA LEU A 69 20.41 1.60 8.47
C LEU A 69 19.64 2.90 8.75
N ALA A 70 19.86 3.96 7.96
CA ALA A 70 19.11 5.20 8.07
C ALA A 70 17.64 5.03 7.68
N TYR A 71 17.35 4.13 6.73
CA TYR A 71 15.99 3.82 6.29
C TYR A 71 15.31 2.69 7.08
N ALA A 72 16.08 1.89 7.83
CA ALA A 72 15.59 0.76 8.63
C ALA A 72 14.50 1.11 9.66
N PRO A 73 14.51 2.29 10.34
CA PRO A 73 13.48 2.65 11.30
C PRO A 73 12.06 2.63 10.72
N ILE A 74 11.91 2.87 9.40
CA ILE A 74 10.61 2.86 8.72
C ILE A 74 9.92 1.49 8.78
N GLY A 75 10.68 0.39 8.80
CA GLY A 75 10.14 -0.97 8.94
C GLY A 75 10.16 -1.49 10.38
N ILE A 76 11.17 -1.10 11.16
CA ILE A 76 11.34 -1.58 12.55
C ILE A 76 10.31 -0.96 13.49
N MET A 77 10.00 0.33 13.35
CA MET A 77 9.04 1.00 14.24
C MET A 77 7.64 0.40 14.12
N PRO A 78 7.06 0.21 12.92
CA PRO A 78 5.77 -0.49 12.79
C PRO A 78 5.78 -1.89 13.37
N LEU A 79 6.88 -2.65 13.23
CA LEU A 79 7.00 -4.00 13.79
C LEU A 79 6.96 -4.02 15.33
N LEU A 80 7.60 -3.04 15.97
CA LEU A 80 7.60 -2.92 17.43
C LEU A 80 6.28 -2.39 17.97
N ILE A 81 5.61 -1.53 17.21
CA ILE A 81 4.38 -0.85 17.61
C ILE A 81 3.14 -1.68 17.24
N SER A 82 3.22 -2.59 16.26
CA SER A 82 2.09 -3.44 15.85
C SER A 82 1.42 -4.22 16.98
N PRO A 83 2.12 -4.82 17.98
CA PRO A 83 1.44 -5.49 19.10
C PRO A 83 0.75 -4.52 20.09
N LEU A 84 1.00 -3.22 20.01
CA LEU A 84 0.37 -2.22 20.87
C LEU A 84 -0.89 -1.63 20.24
N ILE A 85 -0.92 -1.51 18.89
CA ILE A 85 -2.02 -0.91 18.14
C ILE A 85 -2.95 -1.97 17.54
N GLY A 86 -2.41 -3.14 17.17
CA GLY A 86 -3.17 -4.29 16.66
C GLY A 86 -3.84 -5.07 17.77
#